data_AF-X1CH11-F1
#
_entry.id   AF-X1CH11-F1
#
_cell.length_a   1.000
_cell.length_b   1.000
_cell.length_c   1.000
_cell.angle_alpha   90.00
_cell.angle_beta   90.00
_cell.angle_gamma   90.00
#
_symmetry.space_group_name_H-M   'P 1'
#
loop_
_entity.id
_entity.type
_entity.pdbx_description
1 polymer ?
#
loop_
_entity_poly.entity_id
_entity_poly.type
_entity_poly.pdbx_seq_one_letter_code
_entity_poly.pdbx_strand_id
1 'polypeptide(L)'
;RKRRATKQIGRELIAVAYAFIAITLMLNVLFSVNMADRQYYFNHELTPRLTTSQGQQFLAHDYQEAYEFLRLNVAPYQPGEKPPLVMSWWDYGYQIRVLGNCTTLVDNATINSTHIGIIGAMLIHNETSSVKIMKKYGVDYVFVLSPGTIGSQS
;
A
#
# COMPACT_ATOMS: atom_id res chain seq x y z
N ARG A 1 -28.94 60.61 6.22
CA ARG A 1 -28.18 59.35 6.07
C ARG A 1 -29.04 58.36 5.28
N LYS A 2 -28.86 58.22 3.95
CA LYS A 2 -29.69 57.33 3.11
C LYS A 2 -29.36 55.86 3.45
N ARG A 3 -30.33 55.11 3.99
CA ARG A 3 -30.20 53.67 4.24
C ARG A 3 -30.29 52.94 2.89
N ARG A 4 -29.25 52.21 2.51
CA ARG A 4 -29.28 51.31 1.34
C ARG A 4 -30.29 50.20 1.63
N ALA A 5 -31.37 50.15 0.87
CA ALA A 5 -32.28 49.01 0.88
C ALA A 5 -31.53 47.80 0.32
N THR A 6 -31.34 46.78 1.15
CA THR A 6 -30.77 45.51 0.73
C THR A 6 -31.76 44.87 -0.25
N LYS A 7 -31.36 44.73 -1.51
CA LYS A 7 -32.19 44.12 -2.56
C LYS A 7 -32.50 42.69 -2.13
N GLN A 8 -33.76 42.39 -1.78
CA GLN A 8 -34.18 41.04 -1.42
C GLN A 8 -33.91 40.11 -2.62
N ILE A 9 -33.14 39.06 -2.37
CA ILE A 9 -32.83 38.04 -3.37
C ILE A 9 -34.15 37.35 -3.73
N GLY A 10 -34.48 37.31 -5.02
CA GLY A 10 -35.68 36.65 -5.49
C GLY A 10 -35.66 35.16 -5.15
N ARG A 11 -36.81 34.58 -4.77
CA ARG A 11 -36.95 33.16 -4.44
C ARG A 11 -36.41 32.24 -5.55
N GLU A 12 -36.53 32.67 -6.80
CA GLU A 12 -35.97 31.99 -7.98
C GLU A 12 -34.44 31.83 -7.92
N LEU A 13 -33.71 32.86 -7.46
CA LEU A 13 -32.25 32.79 -7.35
C LEU A 13 -31.81 31.82 -6.25
N ILE A 14 -32.59 31.73 -5.17
CA ILE A 14 -32.35 30.79 -4.07
C ILE A 14 -32.58 29.35 -4.57
N ALA A 15 -33.66 29.11 -5.32
CA ALA A 15 -33.95 27.81 -5.91
C ALA A 15 -32.86 27.36 -6.90
N VAL A 16 -32.40 28.27 -7.77
CA VAL A 16 -31.30 28.01 -8.71
C VAL A 16 -29.99 27.69 -7.97
N ALA A 17 -29.67 28.43 -6.89
CA ALA A 17 -28.48 28.17 -6.10
C ALA A 17 -28.52 26.78 -5.42
N TYR A 18 -29.66 26.39 -4.84
CA TYR A 18 -29.82 25.05 -4.27
C TYR A 18 -29.77 23.95 -5.33
N ALA A 19 -30.38 24.15 -6.50
CA ALA A 19 -30.31 23.21 -7.61
C ALA A 19 -28.87 23.05 -8.11
N PHE A 20 -28.12 24.15 -8.24
CA PHE A 20 -26.71 24.11 -8.62
C PHE A 20 -25.87 23.34 -7.60
N ILE A 21 -26.02 23.62 -6.30
CA ILE A 21 -25.32 22.90 -5.24
C ILE A 21 -25.67 21.41 -5.27
N ALA A 22 -26.95 21.06 -5.41
CA ALA A 22 -27.41 19.67 -5.48
C ALA A 22 -26.81 18.93 -6.69
N ILE A 23 -26.79 19.57 -7.86
CA ILE A 23 -26.19 19.01 -9.08
C ILE A 23 -24.68 18.83 -8.89
N THR A 24 -23.97 19.84 -8.36
CA THR A 24 -22.54 19.74 -8.10
C THR A 24 -22.22 18.61 -7.11
N LEU A 25 -23.00 18.46 -6.04
CA LEU A 25 -22.83 17.36 -5.08
C LEU A 25 -23.10 16.01 -5.75
N MET A 26 -24.16 15.90 -6.55
CA MET A 26 -24.50 14.66 -7.24
C MET A 26 -23.41 14.25 -8.25
N LEU A 27 -22.89 15.20 -9.03
CA LEU A 27 -21.77 14.95 -9.95
C LEU A 27 -20.50 14.54 -9.20
N ASN A 28 -20.20 15.16 -8.05
CA ASN A 28 -19.07 14.75 -7.21
C ASN A 28 -19.22 13.32 -6.70
N VAL A 29 -20.41 12.91 -6.27
CA VAL A 29 -20.66 11.54 -5.82
C VAL A 29 -20.51 10.55 -6.97
N LEU A 30 -21.10 10.83 -8.13
CA LEU A 30 -20.98 9.96 -9.31
C LEU A 30 -19.53 9.82 -9.78
N PHE A 31 -18.78 10.93 -9.80
CA PHE A 31 -17.36 10.93 -10.11
C PHE A 31 -16.55 10.13 -9.08
N SER A 32 -16.82 10.31 -7.79
CA SER A 32 -16.13 9.59 -6.72
C SER A 32 -16.42 8.09 -6.77
N VAL A 33 -17.66 7.67 -7.05
CA VAL A 33 -18.00 6.26 -7.22
C VAL A 33 -17.31 5.67 -8.45
N ASN A 34 -17.32 6.36 -9.59
CA ASN A 34 -16.59 5.91 -10.77
C ASN A 34 -15.08 5.80 -10.50
N MET A 35 -14.50 6.77 -9.82
CA MET A 35 -13.08 6.78 -9.50
C MET A 35 -12.73 5.73 -8.46
N ALA A 36 -13.58 5.50 -7.47
CA ALA A 36 -13.44 4.41 -6.50
C ALA A 36 -13.54 3.06 -7.20
N ASP A 37 -14.55 2.83 -8.04
CA ASP A 37 -14.68 1.61 -8.85
C ASP A 37 -13.39 1.35 -9.64
N ARG A 38 -12.92 2.38 -10.36
CA ARG A 38 -11.64 2.32 -11.06
C ARG A 38 -10.47 2.03 -10.11
N GLN A 39 -10.24 2.78 -9.02
CA GLN A 39 -9.08 2.53 -8.13
C GLN A 39 -9.14 1.20 -7.38
N TYR A 40 -10.31 0.81 -6.88
CA TYR A 40 -10.53 -0.42 -6.12
C TYR A 40 -10.37 -1.66 -7.01
N TYR A 41 -10.75 -1.58 -8.29
CA TYR A 41 -10.54 -2.66 -9.26
C TYR A 41 -9.20 -2.58 -9.99
N PHE A 42 -8.58 -1.41 -10.15
CA PHE A 42 -7.39 -1.28 -10.98
C PHE A 42 -6.09 -1.63 -10.28
N ASN A 43 -5.92 -1.42 -8.97
CA ASN A 43 -4.71 -1.83 -8.25
C ASN A 43 -4.98 -1.92 -6.75
N HIS A 44 -5.44 -3.07 -6.27
CA HIS A 44 -5.19 -3.36 -4.86
C HIS A 44 -3.69 -3.68 -4.74
N GLU A 45 -2.98 -3.04 -3.80
CA GLU A 45 -1.53 -3.21 -3.61
C GLU A 45 -1.11 -4.69 -3.44
N LEU A 46 -2.05 -5.55 -3.05
CA LEU A 46 -1.87 -6.98 -2.84
C LEU A 46 -2.31 -7.86 -4.02
N THR A 47 -2.93 -7.31 -5.07
CA THR A 47 -3.34 -8.07 -6.26
C THR A 47 -3.18 -7.22 -7.52
N PRO A 48 -1.93 -6.96 -7.95
CA PRO A 48 -1.68 -6.18 -9.15
C PRO A 48 -2.18 -6.92 -10.40
N ARG A 49 -2.69 -6.16 -11.38
CA ARG A 49 -3.10 -6.70 -12.67
C ARG A 49 -1.91 -6.73 -13.62
N LEU A 50 -1.54 -7.92 -14.02
CA LEU A 50 -0.44 -8.19 -14.92
C LEU A 50 -0.97 -8.31 -16.34
N THR A 51 -0.36 -7.59 -17.28
CA THR A 51 -0.75 -7.61 -18.70
C THR A 51 0.35 -8.33 -19.50
N THR A 52 -0.01 -9.38 -20.22
CA THR A 52 0.93 -10.09 -21.08
C THR A 52 1.26 -9.27 -22.33
N SER A 53 2.33 -9.64 -23.02
CA SER A 53 2.68 -9.08 -24.34
C SER A 53 1.56 -9.23 -25.37
N GLN A 54 0.64 -10.18 -25.18
CA GLN A 54 -0.54 -10.41 -26.02
C GLN A 54 -1.78 -9.63 -25.56
N GLY A 55 -1.67 -8.79 -24.53
CA GLY A 55 -2.77 -7.96 -24.02
C GLY A 55 -3.78 -8.68 -23.12
N GLN A 56 -3.55 -9.95 -22.79
CA GLN A 56 -4.35 -10.64 -21.78
C GLN A 56 -3.97 -10.14 -20.39
N GLN A 57 -4.98 -9.95 -19.55
CA GLN A 57 -4.78 -9.40 -18.21
C GLN A 57 -5.13 -10.46 -17.16
N PHE A 58 -4.24 -10.64 -16.19
CA PHE A 58 -4.38 -11.63 -15.11
C PHE A 58 -4.23 -10.92 -13.76
N LEU A 59 -4.94 -11.40 -12.74
CA LEU A 59 -4.73 -10.95 -11.36
C LEU A 59 -3.58 -11.76 -10.76
N ALA A 60 -2.51 -11.09 -10.33
CA ALA A 60 -1.43 -11.74 -9.62
C ALA A 60 -1.84 -11.95 -8.16
N HIS A 61 -1.74 -13.19 -7.69
CA HIS A 61 -2.04 -13.56 -6.30
C HIS A 61 -0.76 -13.76 -5.48
N ASP A 62 0.42 -13.60 -6.09
CA ASP A 62 1.74 -13.88 -5.52
C ASP A 62 1.98 -13.14 -4.18
N TYR A 63 1.45 -11.92 -4.04
CA TYR A 63 1.55 -11.15 -2.79
C TYR A 63 0.80 -11.83 -1.65
N GLN A 64 -0.43 -12.28 -1.91
CA GLN A 64 -1.27 -12.94 -0.91
C GLN A 64 -0.63 -14.28 -0.50
N GLU A 65 -0.21 -15.05 -1.49
CA GLU A 65 0.46 -16.34 -1.27
C GLU A 65 1.77 -16.17 -0.50
N ALA A 66 2.57 -15.13 -0.79
CA ALA A 66 3.81 -14.87 -0.07
C ALA A 66 3.55 -14.49 1.40
N TYR A 67 2.54 -13.68 1.70
CA TYR A 67 2.18 -13.36 3.08
C TYR A 67 1.58 -14.56 3.82
N GLU A 68 0.77 -15.36 3.15
CA GLU A 68 0.27 -16.62 3.70
C GLU A 68 1.42 -17.60 4.00
N PHE A 69 2.40 -17.69 3.10
CA PHE A 69 3.61 -18.48 3.32
C PHE A 69 4.35 -18.03 4.57
N LEU A 70 4.58 -16.72 4.75
CA LEU A 70 5.20 -16.18 5.96
C LEU A 70 4.39 -16.56 7.20
N ARG A 71 3.07 -16.44 7.16
CA ARG A 71 2.20 -16.75 8.30
C ARG A 71 2.20 -18.24 8.67
N LEU A 72 2.25 -19.14 7.70
CA LEU A 72 2.13 -20.57 7.93
C LEU A 72 3.48 -21.25 8.19
N ASN A 73 4.56 -20.73 7.62
CA ASN A 73 5.87 -21.41 7.64
C ASN A 73 6.94 -20.65 8.43
N VAL A 74 6.83 -19.32 8.54
CA VAL A 74 7.83 -18.49 9.22
C VAL A 74 7.33 -18.08 10.60
N ALA A 75 6.14 -17.46 10.68
CA ALA A 75 5.57 -16.94 11.92
C ALA A 75 5.40 -17.93 13.07
N PRO A 76 5.14 -19.24 12.87
CA PRO A 76 5.05 -20.18 13.99
C PRO A 76 6.42 -20.33 14.68
N TYR A 77 6.54 -19.78 15.88
CA TYR A 77 7.71 -19.94 16.75
C TYR A 77 7.34 -20.75 18.00
N GLN A 78 8.30 -21.50 18.53
CA GLN A 78 8.06 -22.31 19.72
C GLN A 78 7.93 -21.41 20.97
N PRO A 79 7.13 -21.81 21.98
CA PRO A 79 7.09 -21.11 23.25
C PRO A 79 8.48 -21.01 23.88
N GLY A 80 9.01 -19.79 24.01
CA GLY A 80 10.37 -19.52 24.53
C GLY A 80 11.38 -19.06 23.47
N GLU A 81 11.03 -19.10 22.19
CA GLU A 81 11.84 -18.54 21.11
C GLU A 81 11.42 -17.10 20.78
N LYS A 82 12.34 -16.31 20.21
CA LYS A 82 12.01 -14.99 19.68
C LYS A 82 11.17 -15.16 18.40
N PRO A 83 10.18 -14.28 18.13
CA PRO A 83 9.53 -14.28 16.83
C PRO A 83 10.56 -14.00 15.72
N PRO A 84 10.42 -14.61 14.54
CA PRO A 84 11.33 -14.38 13.43
C PRO A 84 11.25 -12.93 12.97
N LEU A 85 12.41 -12.37 12.66
CA LEU A 85 12.55 -11.03 12.11
C LEU A 85 12.67 -11.09 10.58
N VAL A 86 11.66 -10.57 9.90
CA VAL A 86 11.60 -10.46 8.45
C VAL A 86 12.01 -9.04 8.05
N MET A 87 13.08 -8.91 7.28
CA MET A 87 13.54 -7.65 6.71
C MET A 87 12.94 -7.45 5.33
N SER A 88 12.35 -6.27 5.09
CA SER A 88 11.84 -5.83 3.79
C SER A 88 12.17 -4.35 3.59
N TRP A 89 11.86 -3.83 2.40
CA TRP A 89 11.69 -2.38 2.26
C TRP A 89 10.54 -1.87 3.15
N TRP A 90 10.57 -0.59 3.50
CA TRP A 90 9.69 -0.02 4.52
C TRP A 90 8.21 -0.08 4.13
N ASP A 91 7.89 0.08 2.84
CA ASP A 91 6.52 0.07 2.28
C ASP A 91 5.73 -1.22 2.56
N TYR A 92 6.43 -2.34 2.78
CA TYR A 92 5.82 -3.66 2.98
C TYR A 92 5.72 -4.05 4.47
N GLY A 93 6.37 -3.31 5.36
CA GLY A 93 6.52 -3.71 6.76
C GLY A 93 5.17 -3.83 7.48
N TYR A 94 4.20 -2.99 7.14
CA TYR A 94 2.84 -3.09 7.68
C TYR A 94 2.13 -4.37 7.23
N GLN A 95 2.21 -4.71 5.94
CA GLN A 95 1.54 -5.88 5.37
C GLN A 95 2.14 -7.19 5.93
N ILE A 96 3.47 -7.27 6.07
CA ILE A 96 4.16 -8.41 6.67
C ILE A 96 3.70 -8.63 8.13
N ARG A 97 3.54 -7.56 8.90
CA ARG A 97 3.08 -7.62 10.29
C ARG A 97 1.63 -8.07 10.40
N VAL A 98 0.73 -7.50 9.59
CA VAL A 98 -0.71 -7.75 9.69
C VAL A 98 -1.13 -9.05 9.02
N LEU A 99 -0.63 -9.33 7.81
CA LEU A 99 -1.01 -10.49 7.01
C LEU A 99 -0.10 -11.68 7.28
N GLY A 100 1.22 -11.44 7.33
CA GLY A 100 2.24 -12.46 7.55
C GLY A 100 2.47 -12.81 9.02
N ASN A 101 1.91 -12.05 9.96
CA ASN A 101 2.11 -12.22 11.42
C ASN A 101 3.61 -12.33 11.84
N CYS A 102 4.49 -11.64 11.11
CA CYS A 102 5.93 -11.64 11.36
C CYS A 102 6.40 -10.30 11.93
N THR A 103 7.54 -10.30 12.63
CA THR A 103 8.16 -9.06 13.13
C THR A 103 8.99 -8.40 12.03
N THR A 104 8.95 -7.07 11.92
CA THR A 104 9.73 -6.29 10.94
C THR A 104 10.54 -5.18 11.61
N LEU A 105 11.65 -4.77 10.97
CA LEU A 105 12.54 -3.70 11.48
C LEU A 105 12.01 -2.28 11.24
N VAL A 106 11.25 -2.11 10.15
CA VAL A 106 10.68 -0.85 9.69
C VAL A 106 9.30 -1.14 9.11
N ASP A 107 8.44 -0.14 9.14
CA ASP A 107 7.10 -0.15 8.57
C ASP A 107 6.70 1.22 8.02
N ASN A 108 5.50 1.31 7.45
CA ASN A 108 4.96 2.51 6.79
C ASN A 108 4.74 3.70 7.75
N ALA A 109 4.85 3.47 9.07
CA ALA A 109 4.76 4.49 10.11
C ALA A 109 6.14 4.86 10.69
N THR A 110 7.23 4.33 10.14
CA THR A 110 8.57 4.56 10.68
C THR A 110 9.04 5.99 10.42
N ILE A 111 9.16 6.77 11.48
CA ILE A 111 9.63 8.17 11.44
C ILE A 111 11.17 8.25 11.50
N ASN A 112 11.83 7.24 12.06
CA ASN A 112 13.28 7.23 12.20
C ASN A 112 13.98 6.88 10.88
N SER A 113 14.43 7.91 10.17
CA SER A 113 15.15 7.80 8.91
C SER A 113 16.47 7.03 8.99
N THR A 114 17.10 6.95 10.17
CA THR A 114 18.34 6.17 10.34
C THR A 114 18.08 4.68 10.15
N HIS A 115 16.97 4.17 10.68
CA HIS A 115 16.58 2.76 10.50
C HIS A 115 16.27 2.45 9.02
N ILE A 116 15.60 3.37 8.32
CA ILE A 116 15.36 3.23 6.87
C ILE A 116 16.69 3.20 6.11
N GLY A 117 17.63 4.09 6.47
CA GLY A 117 18.97 4.12 5.88
C GLY A 117 19.77 2.83 6.09
N ILE A 118 19.64 2.20 7.25
CA ILE A 118 20.27 0.90 7.55
C ILE A 118 19.70 -0.20 6.63
N ILE A 119 18.38 -0.25 6.45
CA ILE A 119 17.73 -1.20 5.53
C ILE A 119 18.19 -0.95 4.09
N GLY A 120 18.26 0.32 3.66
CA GLY A 120 18.81 0.68 2.36
C GLY A 120 20.25 0.21 2.18
N ALA A 121 21.10 0.37 3.20
CA ALA A 121 22.47 -0.14 3.18
C ALA A 121 22.52 -1.66 3.05
N MET A 122 21.67 -2.40 3.78
CA MET A 122 21.56 -3.86 3.65
C MET A 122 21.15 -4.30 2.23
N LEU A 123 20.34 -3.52 1.52
CA LEU A 123 19.83 -3.87 0.19
C LEU A 123 20.76 -3.47 -0.96
N ILE A 124 21.62 -2.46 -0.77
CA ILE A 124 22.46 -1.88 -1.85
C ILE A 124 23.92 -2.38 -1.79
N HIS A 125 24.44 -2.72 -0.61
CA HIS A 125 25.83 -3.17 -0.49
C HIS A 125 26.05 -4.59 -1.05
N ASN A 126 27.33 -4.96 -1.19
CA ASN A 126 27.69 -6.34 -1.53
C ASN A 126 27.24 -7.32 -0.45
N GLU A 127 27.05 -8.57 -0.85
CA GLU A 127 26.51 -9.63 0.02
C GLU A 127 27.27 -9.75 1.36
N THR A 128 28.60 -9.74 1.34
CA THR A 128 29.41 -9.86 2.55
C THR A 128 29.14 -8.75 3.57
N SER A 129 29.02 -7.50 3.09
CA SER A 129 28.72 -6.36 3.96
C SER A 129 27.27 -6.38 4.42
N SER A 130 26.34 -6.66 3.51
CA SER A 130 24.92 -6.75 3.79
C SER A 130 24.61 -7.81 4.85
N VAL A 131 25.14 -9.03 4.69
CA VAL A 131 24.97 -10.14 5.64
C VAL A 131 25.57 -9.80 7.01
N LYS A 132 26.71 -9.09 7.06
CA LYS A 132 27.29 -8.64 8.33
C LYS A 132 26.36 -7.67 9.06
N ILE A 133 25.73 -6.74 8.35
CA ILE A 133 24.78 -5.79 8.92
C ILE A 133 23.49 -6.53 9.32
N MET A 134 22.93 -7.39 8.47
CA MET A 134 21.75 -8.21 8.78
C MET A 134 21.92 -9.05 10.05
N LYS A 135 23.07 -9.73 10.20
CA LYS A 135 23.42 -10.47 11.42
C LYS A 135 23.48 -9.57 12.66
N LYS A 136 24.02 -8.35 12.53
CA LYS A 136 24.07 -7.38 13.64
C LYS A 136 22.67 -6.98 14.12
N TYR A 137 21.70 -6.90 13.22
CA TYR A 137 20.31 -6.55 13.55
C TYR A 137 19.41 -7.77 13.79
N GLY A 138 19.96 -8.99 13.76
CA GLY A 138 19.23 -10.22 14.06
C GLY A 138 18.15 -10.58 13.03
N VAL A 139 18.36 -10.21 11.76
CA VAL A 139 17.47 -10.55 10.64
C VAL A 139 17.53 -12.06 10.38
N ASP A 140 16.37 -12.70 10.37
CA ASP A 140 16.23 -14.14 10.14
C ASP A 140 15.80 -14.44 8.69
N TYR A 141 14.93 -13.60 8.11
CA TYR A 141 14.44 -13.73 6.74
C TYR A 141 14.50 -12.39 5.99
N VAL A 142 14.68 -12.45 4.67
CA VAL A 142 14.63 -11.28 3.78
C VAL A 142 13.48 -11.46 2.80
N PHE A 143 12.57 -10.48 2.76
CA PHE A 143 11.42 -10.45 1.86
C PHE A 143 11.65 -9.41 0.77
N VAL A 144 11.70 -9.88 -0.48
CA VAL A 144 11.90 -9.04 -1.67
C VAL A 144 10.81 -9.37 -2.68
N LEU A 145 10.06 -8.34 -3.09
CA LEU A 145 9.12 -8.42 -4.20
C LEU A 145 9.86 -8.09 -5.48
N SER A 146 9.99 -9.08 -6.36
CA SER A 146 10.49 -8.88 -7.71
C SER A 146 9.30 -8.69 -8.65
N PRO A 147 9.32 -7.70 -9.57
CA PRO A 147 8.37 -7.68 -10.67
C PRO A 147 8.62 -8.94 -11.51
N GLY A 148 7.78 -9.96 -11.29
CA GLY A 148 7.89 -11.24 -11.98
C GLY A 148 7.78 -11.06 -13.49
N THR A 149 8.46 -11.92 -14.24
CA THR A 149 8.23 -12.06 -15.68
C THR A 149 6.98 -12.91 -15.87
N ILE A 150 5.90 -12.33 -16.39
CA ILE A 150 4.73 -13.12 -16.78
C ILE A 150 5.14 -14.01 -17.96
N GLY A 151 5.28 -15.31 -17.73
CA GLY A 151 5.43 -16.30 -18.81
C GLY A 151 6.81 -16.94 -19.01
N SER A 152 7.74 -16.92 -18.05
CA SER A 152 8.86 -17.88 -18.09
C SER A 152 8.52 -19.14 -17.29
N GLN A 153 7.43 -19.82 -17.67
CA GLN A 153 7.42 -21.27 -17.51
C GLN A 153 8.32 -21.79 -18.64
N SER A 154 9.62 -21.95 -18.33
CA SER A 154 10.54 -22.70 -19.18
C SER A 154 10.23 -24.18 -19.11
#